data_AF-A0A3A8GJV4-F1
#
_entry.id   AF-A0A3A8GJV4-F1
#
_cell.length_a   1.000
_cell.length_b   1.000
_cell.length_c   1.000
_cell.angle_alpha   90.00
_cell.angle_beta   90.00
_cell.angle_gamma   90.00
#
_symmetry.space_group_name_H-M   'P 1'
#
loop_
_entity.id
_entity.type
_entity.pdbx_description
1 polymer ?
#
loop_
_entity_poly.entity_id
_entity_poly.type
_entity_poly.pdbx_seq_one_letter_code
_entity_poly.pdbx_strand_id
1 'polypeptide(L)'
;MGACVEYEEQASLHAAEALEGEEAARFQTHLESCAACQAEVASAREVLGLVALPPQTPVEVRAQEGLGARTLAAWRREQTRRGMGRRALGSLAAVAAVVALMLGPSALERLKAPRPVTAPASVPSASARDDVDAETLAAFEAWAGLDPLEDDGSGYGVDEDLSWDDSDLDGDFDLGETL
;
A
#
# COMPACT_ATOMS: atom_id res chain seq x y z
N MET A 1 12.06 12.14 43.31
CA MET A 1 11.14 11.00 43.45
C MET A 1 10.48 10.87 42.11
N GLY A 2 10.78 9.80 41.37
CA GLY A 2 10.23 9.58 40.04
C GLY A 2 8.76 9.15 40.11
N ALA A 3 8.13 9.11 38.95
CA ALA A 3 6.80 8.53 38.78
C ALA A 3 6.71 7.09 39.30
N CYS A 4 5.48 6.65 39.57
CA CYS A 4 5.21 5.24 39.80
C CYS A 4 5.43 4.47 38.49
N VAL A 5 6.37 3.52 38.49
CA VAL A 5 6.74 2.72 37.30
C VAL A 5 5.53 1.99 36.69
N GLU A 6 4.60 1.54 37.53
CA GLU A 6 3.38 0.87 37.09
C GLU A 6 2.42 1.76 36.28
N TYR A 7 2.60 3.09 36.35
CA TYR A 7 1.73 4.08 35.74
C TYR A 7 2.39 4.89 34.62
N GLU A 8 3.63 4.56 34.23
CA GLU A 8 4.40 5.32 33.25
C GLU A 8 3.72 5.34 31.87
N GLU A 9 3.27 4.17 31.40
CA GLU A 9 2.55 4.04 30.13
C GLU A 9 1.21 4.81 30.17
N GLN A 10 0.43 4.63 31.24
CA GLN A 10 -0.87 5.27 31.40
C GLN A 10 -0.73 6.80 31.50
N ALA A 11 0.36 7.31 32.07
CA ALA A 11 0.65 8.74 32.09
C ALA A 11 0.82 9.30 30.68
N SER A 12 1.55 8.61 29.81
CA SER A 12 1.75 9.02 28.42
C SER A 12 0.45 8.93 27.59
N LEU A 13 -0.31 7.84 27.73
CA LEU A 13 -1.58 7.65 27.04
C LEU A 13 -2.64 8.65 27.50
N HIS A 14 -2.71 8.93 28.80
CA HIS A 14 -3.61 9.94 29.33
C HIS A 14 -3.22 11.36 28.89
N ALA A 15 -1.93 11.66 28.81
CA ALA A 15 -1.46 12.94 28.28
C ALA A 15 -1.83 13.12 26.79
N ALA A 16 -1.86 12.02 26.02
CA ALA A 16 -2.25 11.98 24.62
C ALA A 16 -3.77 11.83 24.39
N GLU A 17 -4.59 11.86 25.44
CA GLU A 17 -6.04 11.64 25.38
C GLU A 17 -6.43 10.28 24.73
N ALA A 18 -5.54 9.29 24.82
CA ALA A 18 -5.69 7.96 24.22
C ALA A 18 -6.03 6.87 25.25
N LEU A 19 -6.06 7.20 26.55
CA LEU A 19 -6.45 6.26 27.60
C LEU A 19 -7.98 6.25 27.76
N GLU A 20 -8.60 5.08 27.61
CA GLU A 20 -10.06 4.94 27.56
C GLU A 20 -10.61 4.02 28.67
N GLY A 21 -11.92 4.07 28.89
CA GLY A 21 -12.65 3.10 29.70
C GLY A 21 -12.22 3.04 31.18
N GLU A 22 -12.14 1.80 31.70
CA GLU A 22 -11.85 1.54 33.12
C GLU A 22 -10.42 1.95 33.51
N GLU A 23 -9.47 1.84 32.59
CA GLU A 23 -8.08 2.23 32.81
C GLU A 23 -7.94 3.73 33.02
N ALA A 24 -8.66 4.53 32.23
CA ALA A 24 -8.73 5.97 32.42
C ALA A 24 -9.28 6.35 33.80
N ALA A 25 -10.37 5.72 34.23
CA ALA A 25 -10.96 5.99 35.55
C ALA A 25 -10.03 5.60 36.72
N ARG A 26 -9.37 4.44 36.62
CA ARG A 26 -8.38 3.99 37.62
C ARG A 26 -7.19 4.93 37.69
N PHE A 27 -6.64 5.32 36.55
CA PHE A 27 -5.50 6.23 36.50
C PHE A 27 -5.86 7.64 36.98
N GLN A 28 -7.07 8.14 36.64
CA GLN A 28 -7.59 9.40 37.15
C GLN A 28 -7.64 9.43 38.69
N THR A 29 -8.10 8.35 39.31
CA THR A 29 -8.13 8.22 40.77
C THR A 29 -6.72 8.29 41.38
N HIS A 30 -5.74 7.65 40.74
CA HIS A 30 -4.34 7.74 41.16
C HIS A 30 -3.79 9.17 41.02
N LEU A 31 -4.08 9.83 39.89
CA LEU A 31 -3.65 11.20 39.62
C LEU A 31 -4.15 12.20 40.68
N GLU A 32 -5.33 12.01 41.25
CA GLU A 32 -5.84 12.89 42.31
C GLU A 32 -4.95 12.93 43.57
N SER A 33 -4.17 11.87 43.81
CA SER A 33 -3.37 11.72 45.03
C SER A 33 -1.85 11.72 44.79
N CYS A 34 -1.38 11.52 43.56
CA CYS A 34 0.04 11.34 43.26
C CYS A 34 0.66 12.55 42.51
N ALA A 35 1.39 13.39 43.25
CA ALA A 35 2.07 14.56 42.68
C ALA A 35 3.15 14.22 41.64
N ALA A 36 3.82 13.07 41.74
CA ALA A 36 4.82 12.64 40.77
C ALA A 36 4.17 12.32 39.41
N CYS A 37 3.08 11.56 39.40
CA CYS A 37 2.33 11.24 38.18
C CYS A 37 1.64 12.48 37.59
N GLN A 38 1.18 13.42 38.42
CA GLN A 38 0.71 14.73 37.95
C GLN A 38 1.81 15.49 37.19
N ALA A 39 3.05 15.48 37.69
CA ALA A 39 4.19 16.13 37.05
C ALA A 39 4.57 15.45 35.72
N GLU A 40 4.54 14.11 35.65
CA GLU A 40 4.78 13.39 34.39
C GLU A 40 3.72 13.71 33.33
N VAL A 41 2.44 13.69 33.68
CA VAL A 41 1.36 14.05 32.75
C VAL A 41 1.54 15.48 32.24
N ALA A 42 1.95 16.41 33.11
CA ALA A 42 2.24 17.79 32.71
C ALA A 42 3.43 17.87 31.74
N SER A 43 4.52 17.17 32.03
CA SER A 43 5.71 17.08 31.16
C SER A 43 5.36 16.48 29.79
N ALA A 44 4.62 15.37 29.76
CA ALA A 44 4.17 14.73 28.54
C ALA A 44 3.26 15.65 27.71
N ARG A 45 2.32 16.37 28.35
CA ARG A 45 1.47 17.36 27.67
C ARG A 45 2.27 18.51 27.06
N GLU A 46 3.32 18.97 27.74
CA GLU A 46 4.22 19.99 27.20
C GLU A 46 4.88 19.50 25.90
N VAL A 47 5.46 18.30 25.92
CA VAL A 47 6.09 17.69 24.74
C VAL A 47 5.08 17.46 23.61
N LEU A 48 3.90 16.92 23.92
CA LEU A 48 2.83 16.72 22.95
C LEU A 48 2.33 18.04 22.34
N GLY A 49 2.31 19.11 23.13
CA GLY A 49 1.99 20.45 22.64
C GLY A 49 2.98 20.99 21.61
N LEU A 50 4.25 20.54 21.63
CA LEU A 50 5.26 20.93 20.64
C LEU A 50 5.06 20.23 19.28
N VAL A 51 4.47 19.04 19.28
CA VAL A 51 4.21 18.24 18.06
C VAL A 51 2.75 18.31 17.60
N ALA A 52 1.89 18.99 18.36
CA ALA A 52 0.49 19.16 18.03
C ALA A 52 0.34 19.90 16.69
N LEU A 53 -0.25 19.21 15.72
CA LEU A 53 -0.62 19.82 14.45
C LEU A 53 -1.76 20.82 14.68
N PRO A 54 -1.77 21.97 13.98
CA PRO A 54 -2.91 22.86 14.02
C PRO A 54 -4.17 22.13 13.53
N PRO A 55 -5.36 22.54 14.00
CA PRO A 55 -6.61 21.97 13.51
C PRO A 55 -6.71 22.15 12.00
N GLN A 56 -7.23 21.13 11.31
CA GLN A 56 -7.35 21.16 9.86
C GLN A 56 -8.22 22.34 9.41
N THR A 57 -7.75 23.02 8.37
CA THR A 57 -8.49 24.11 7.74
C THR A 57 -9.64 23.57 6.87
N PRO A 58 -10.70 24.36 6.64
CA PRO A 58 -11.79 23.96 5.72
C PRO A 58 -11.33 23.69 4.28
N VAL A 59 -10.15 24.17 3.89
CA VAL A 59 -9.55 23.88 2.58
C VAL A 59 -8.93 22.49 2.57
N GLU A 60 -8.20 22.12 3.62
CA GLU A 60 -7.60 20.79 3.78
C GLU A 60 -8.67 19.70 3.89
N VAL A 61 -9.73 19.95 4.69
CA VAL A 61 -10.86 19.02 4.82
C VAL A 61 -11.47 18.74 3.44
N ARG A 62 -11.79 19.79 2.67
CA ARG A 62 -12.33 19.63 1.30
C ARG A 62 -11.35 18.94 0.34
N ALA A 63 -10.05 19.08 0.53
CA ALA A 63 -9.07 18.39 -0.29
C ALA A 63 -9.03 16.88 0.02
N GLN A 64 -9.17 16.53 1.30
CA GLN A 64 -9.22 15.15 1.79
C GLN A 64 -10.56 14.46 1.48
N GLU A 65 -11.66 15.22 1.45
CA GLU A 65 -12.98 14.73 1.08
C GLU A 65 -12.94 14.00 -0.28
N GLY A 66 -13.31 12.72 -0.28
CA GLY A 66 -13.34 11.88 -1.47
C GLY A 66 -11.97 11.53 -2.06
N LEU A 67 -10.85 11.82 -1.39
CA LEU A 67 -9.51 11.50 -1.87
C LEU A 67 -9.38 10.00 -2.16
N GLY A 68 -9.80 9.14 -1.22
CA GLY A 68 -9.78 7.68 -1.38
C GLY A 68 -10.58 7.18 -2.59
N ALA A 69 -11.77 7.74 -2.83
CA ALA A 69 -12.57 7.37 -3.99
C ALA A 69 -11.89 7.81 -5.31
N ARG A 70 -11.31 9.01 -5.36
CA ARG A 70 -10.60 9.52 -6.54
C ARG A 70 -9.33 8.72 -6.82
N THR A 71 -8.55 8.38 -5.79
CA THR A 71 -7.31 7.59 -5.93
C THR A 71 -7.63 6.17 -6.39
N LEU A 72 -8.62 5.51 -5.79
CA LEU A 72 -9.08 4.18 -6.24
C LEU A 72 -9.62 4.21 -7.67
N ALA A 73 -10.40 5.22 -8.04
CA ALA A 73 -10.91 5.35 -9.41
C ALA A 73 -9.78 5.57 -10.42
N ALA A 74 -8.77 6.38 -10.08
CA ALA A 74 -7.59 6.59 -10.91
C ALA A 74 -6.79 5.30 -11.06
N TRP A 75 -6.55 4.58 -9.97
CA TRP A 75 -5.85 3.30 -9.99
C TRP A 75 -6.57 2.24 -10.82
N ARG A 76 -7.90 2.10 -10.66
CA ARG A 76 -8.70 1.17 -11.48
C ARG A 76 -8.63 1.50 -12.97
N ARG A 77 -8.68 2.78 -13.35
CA ARG A 77 -8.52 3.22 -14.75
C ARG A 77 -7.15 2.87 -15.32
N GLU A 78 -6.10 2.96 -14.51
CA GLU A 78 -4.76 2.60 -14.96
C GLU A 78 -4.62 1.08 -15.13
N GLN A 79 -5.15 0.30 -14.19
CA GLN A 79 -5.18 -1.17 -14.29
C GLN A 79 -5.91 -1.65 -15.56
N THR A 80 -7.07 -1.06 -15.87
CA THR A 80 -7.82 -1.44 -17.09
C THR A 80 -7.07 -1.06 -18.35
N ARG A 81 -6.41 0.10 -18.40
CA ARG A 81 -5.57 0.52 -19.54
C ARG A 81 -4.41 -0.42 -19.77
N ARG A 82 -3.71 -0.84 -18.72
CA ARG A 82 -2.62 -1.83 -18.82
C ARG A 82 -3.12 -3.18 -19.31
N GLY A 83 -4.26 -3.65 -18.80
CA GLY A 83 -4.92 -4.88 -19.27
C GLY A 83 -5.30 -4.81 -20.75
N MET A 84 -5.87 -3.70 -21.21
CA MET A 84 -6.21 -3.49 -22.62
C MET A 84 -4.97 -3.39 -23.51
N GLY A 85 -3.90 -2.72 -23.07
CA GLY A 85 -2.64 -2.65 -23.81
C GLY A 85 -2.00 -4.02 -24.04
N ARG A 86 -2.00 -4.89 -23.01
CA ARG A 86 -1.51 -6.27 -23.13
C ARG A 86 -2.34 -7.09 -24.11
N ARG A 87 -3.68 -6.95 -24.07
CA ARG A 87 -4.59 -7.63 -25.02
C ARG A 87 -4.40 -7.13 -26.46
N ALA A 88 -4.26 -5.83 -26.65
CA ALA A 88 -4.02 -5.24 -27.97
C ALA A 88 -2.68 -5.73 -28.56
N LEU A 89 -1.60 -5.71 -27.78
CA LEU A 89 -0.31 -6.27 -28.19
C LEU A 89 -0.39 -7.77 -28.52
N GLY A 90 -1.11 -8.55 -27.70
CA GLY A 90 -1.35 -9.97 -27.98
C GLY A 90 -2.10 -10.19 -29.30
N SER A 91 -3.14 -9.38 -29.58
CA SER A 91 -3.89 -9.47 -30.84
C SER A 91 -3.05 -9.10 -32.07
N LEU A 92 -2.20 -8.07 -31.96
CA LEU A 92 -1.29 -7.68 -33.04
C LEU A 92 -0.25 -8.75 -33.31
N ALA A 93 0.32 -9.36 -32.27
CA ALA A 93 1.25 -10.48 -32.41
C ALA A 93 0.59 -11.70 -33.09
N ALA A 94 -0.66 -12.02 -32.73
CA ALA A 94 -1.41 -13.11 -33.35
C ALA A 94 -1.71 -12.83 -34.82
N VAL A 95 -2.16 -11.62 -35.17
CA VAL A 95 -2.37 -11.22 -36.58
C VAL A 95 -1.07 -11.28 -37.37
N ALA A 96 0.04 -10.80 -36.82
CA ALA A 96 1.35 -10.88 -37.46
C ALA A 96 1.78 -12.33 -37.71
N ALA A 97 1.53 -13.25 -36.76
CA ALA A 97 1.81 -14.67 -36.93
C ALA A 97 0.95 -15.32 -38.03
N VAL A 98 -0.35 -14.99 -38.11
CA VAL A 98 -1.24 -15.48 -39.17
C VAL A 98 -0.79 -14.96 -40.54
N VAL A 99 -0.45 -13.67 -40.65
CA VAL A 99 0.09 -13.08 -41.87
C VAL A 99 1.40 -13.77 -42.28
N ALA A 100 2.31 -14.01 -41.32
CA ALA A 100 3.55 -14.73 -41.58
C ALA A 100 3.32 -16.17 -42.07
N LEU A 101 2.33 -16.89 -41.52
CA LEU A 101 1.92 -18.22 -41.99
C LEU A 101 1.31 -18.19 -43.40
N MET A 102 0.45 -17.21 -43.69
CA MET A 102 -0.21 -17.07 -45.00
C MET A 102 0.77 -16.67 -46.11
N LEU A 103 1.82 -15.91 -45.79
CA LEU A 103 2.85 -15.54 -46.76
C LEU A 103 3.72 -16.73 -47.20
N GLY A 104 3.69 -17.85 -46.48
CA GLY A 104 4.43 -19.05 -46.78
C GLY A 104 5.97 -18.87 -46.74
N PRO A 105 6.73 -19.99 -46.75
CA PRO A 105 8.20 -19.94 -46.70
C PRO A 105 8.83 -19.23 -47.91
N SER A 106 8.12 -19.11 -49.03
CA SER A 106 8.60 -18.50 -50.28
C SER A 106 8.63 -16.96 -50.27
N ALA A 107 7.84 -16.29 -49.43
CA ALA A 107 7.94 -14.84 -49.23
C ALA A 107 9.05 -14.46 -48.24
N LEU A 108 9.35 -15.33 -47.27
CA LEU A 108 10.48 -15.18 -46.34
C LEU A 108 11.83 -15.20 -47.06
N GLU A 109 11.98 -16.01 -48.12
CA GLU A 109 13.19 -15.98 -48.97
C GLU A 109 13.34 -14.68 -49.75
N ARG A 110 12.23 -14.03 -50.16
CA ARG A 110 12.27 -12.71 -50.82
C ARG A 110 12.58 -11.55 -49.88
N LEU A 111 12.28 -11.69 -48.58
CA LEU A 111 12.68 -10.74 -47.54
C LEU A 111 14.15 -10.90 -47.12
N LYS A 112 14.74 -12.08 -47.36
CA LYS A 112 16.16 -12.38 -47.17
C LYS A 112 17.04 -11.95 -48.34
N ALA A 113 16.44 -11.56 -49.47
CA ALA A 113 17.17 -10.93 -50.56
C ALA A 113 17.75 -9.59 -50.06
N PRO A 114 19.06 -9.33 -50.27
CA PRO A 114 19.70 -8.13 -49.76
C PRO A 114 19.10 -6.90 -50.45
N ARG A 115 18.20 -6.22 -49.76
CA ARG A 115 17.74 -4.90 -50.14
C ARG A 115 18.85 -3.91 -49.77
N PRO A 116 19.34 -3.04 -50.66
CA PRO A 116 20.27 -1.98 -50.26
C PRO A 116 19.54 -1.08 -49.26
N VAL A 117 19.99 -1.13 -48.01
CA VAL A 117 19.48 -0.31 -46.91
C VAL A 117 20.05 1.09 -47.05
N THR A 118 19.21 2.06 -47.42
CA THR A 118 19.45 3.45 -47.04
C THR A 118 19.08 3.57 -45.57
N ALA A 119 20.06 3.83 -44.72
CA ALA A 119 19.90 3.91 -43.27
C ALA A 119 18.92 5.04 -42.88
N PRO A 120 17.81 4.75 -42.16
CA PRO A 120 17.11 5.79 -41.43
C PRO A 120 17.92 6.18 -40.20
N ALA A 121 18.06 7.47 -39.97
CA ALA A 121 18.67 8.02 -38.77
C ALA A 121 17.98 7.47 -37.52
N SER A 122 18.78 6.97 -36.58
CA SER A 122 18.35 6.53 -35.27
C SER A 122 17.67 7.68 -34.53
N VAL A 123 16.36 7.59 -34.34
CA VAL A 123 15.64 8.44 -33.39
C VAL A 123 15.87 7.83 -32.00
N PRO A 124 16.43 8.57 -31.03
CA PRO A 124 16.57 8.05 -29.67
C PRO A 124 15.18 7.72 -29.10
N SER A 125 15.01 6.46 -28.74
CA SER A 125 13.84 5.94 -28.02
C SER A 125 13.78 6.61 -26.65
N ALA A 126 12.78 7.46 -26.44
CA ALA A 126 12.46 8.03 -25.13
C ALA A 126 11.80 6.96 -24.24
N SER A 127 12.58 5.97 -23.83
CA SER A 127 12.28 5.06 -22.72
C SER A 127 12.79 5.71 -21.43
N ALA A 128 12.21 6.85 -21.06
CA ALA A 128 12.58 7.59 -19.85
C ALA A 128 11.31 7.85 -19.02
N ARG A 129 10.62 6.76 -18.67
CA ARG A 129 9.52 6.78 -17.71
C ARG A 129 9.75 5.62 -16.75
N ASP A 130 10.27 5.97 -15.58
CA ASP A 130 10.36 5.18 -14.34
C ASP A 130 11.22 3.92 -14.33
N ASP A 131 12.46 4.02 -14.81
CA ASP A 131 13.51 3.13 -14.27
C ASP A 131 13.94 3.71 -12.92
N VAL A 132 13.34 3.21 -11.83
CA VAL A 132 13.83 3.47 -10.47
C VAL A 132 15.26 2.94 -10.42
N ASP A 133 16.22 3.81 -10.12
CA ASP A 133 17.63 3.43 -10.09
C ASP A 133 17.86 2.32 -9.06
N ALA A 134 18.84 1.47 -9.35
CA ALA A 134 19.17 0.32 -8.52
C ALA A 134 19.55 0.71 -7.09
N GLU A 135 20.05 1.92 -6.89
CA GLU A 135 20.38 2.47 -5.57
C GLU A 135 19.11 2.74 -4.74
N THR A 136 18.09 3.33 -5.36
CA THR A 136 16.78 3.56 -4.73
C THR A 136 16.07 2.24 -4.43
N LEU A 137 16.16 1.24 -5.33
CA LEU A 137 15.65 -0.11 -5.07
C LEU A 137 16.37 -0.78 -3.88
N ALA A 138 17.70 -0.69 -3.82
CA ALA A 138 18.48 -1.21 -2.70
C ALA A 138 18.18 -0.48 -1.38
N ALA A 139 17.89 0.83 -1.43
CA ALA A 139 17.49 1.60 -0.25
C ALA A 139 16.12 1.15 0.29
N PHE A 140 15.17 0.83 -0.60
CA PHE A 140 13.89 0.26 -0.20
C PHE A 140 14.04 -1.16 0.36
N GLU A 141 14.88 -2.01 -0.24
CA GLU A 141 15.18 -3.35 0.28
C GLU A 141 15.90 -3.29 1.64
N ALA A 142 16.78 -2.33 1.86
CA ALA A 142 17.44 -2.12 3.15
C ALA A 142 16.47 -1.64 4.23
N TRP A 143 15.46 -0.83 3.86
CA TRP A 143 14.41 -0.40 4.78
C TRP A 143 13.38 -1.51 5.06
N ALA A 144 13.04 -2.31 4.03
CA ALA A 144 12.12 -3.44 4.14
C ALA A 144 12.75 -4.70 4.76
N GLY A 145 14.09 -4.82 4.71
CA GLY A 145 14.87 -5.86 5.36
C GLY A 145 15.18 -5.59 6.83
N LEU A 146 14.69 -4.47 7.39
CA LEU A 146 14.53 -4.35 8.84
C LEU A 146 13.41 -5.31 9.24
N ASP A 147 13.83 -6.47 9.73
CA ASP A 147 12.98 -7.58 10.16
C ASP A 147 11.83 -7.05 11.04
N PRO A 148 10.55 -7.26 10.65
CA PRO A 148 9.43 -6.84 11.46
C PRO A 148 9.40 -7.70 12.72
N LEU A 149 9.99 -7.20 13.80
CA LEU A 149 9.96 -7.77 15.15
C LEU A 149 10.26 -9.28 15.11
N GLU A 150 11.54 -9.65 15.23
CA GLU A 150 11.91 -11.01 15.63
C GLU A 150 10.99 -11.41 16.79
N ASP A 151 10.04 -12.32 16.53
CA ASP A 151 9.16 -12.92 17.51
C ASP A 151 10.05 -13.80 18.39
N ASP A 152 10.68 -13.17 19.38
CA ASP A 152 11.45 -13.81 20.42
C ASP A 152 10.51 -14.52 21.41
N GLY A 153 9.89 -15.58 20.88
CA GLY A 153 9.53 -16.77 21.62
C GLY A 153 8.32 -16.67 22.53
N SER A 154 7.15 -17.03 22.00
CA SER A 154 6.24 -17.86 22.79
C SER A 154 5.59 -18.94 21.91
N GLY A 155 5.78 -20.18 22.32
CA GLY A 155 5.33 -21.36 21.59
C GLY A 155 3.82 -21.44 21.48
N TYR A 156 3.32 -21.25 20.27
CA TYR A 156 2.02 -21.76 19.85
C TYR A 156 2.28 -22.80 18.76
N GLY A 157 2.25 -24.07 19.15
CA GLY A 157 2.18 -25.17 18.17
C GLY A 157 0.89 -25.00 17.40
N VAL A 158 1.00 -24.57 16.15
CA VAL A 158 -0.16 -24.47 15.26
C VAL A 158 -0.47 -25.90 14.84
N ASP A 159 -1.51 -26.46 15.46
CA ASP A 159 -2.08 -27.73 15.03
C ASP A 159 -2.44 -27.66 13.54
N GLU A 160 -1.94 -28.66 12.84
CA GLU A 160 -2.02 -28.88 11.40
C GLU A 160 -3.44 -29.37 11.04
N ASP A 161 -4.46 -28.51 11.10
CA ASP A 161 -5.81 -28.89 10.61
C ASP A 161 -6.74 -27.73 10.20
N LEU A 162 -6.23 -26.71 9.51
CA LEU A 162 -7.08 -25.75 8.81
C LEU A 162 -7.11 -26.07 7.32
N SER A 163 -7.83 -27.16 6.99
CA SER A 163 -8.37 -27.45 5.67
C SER A 163 -9.36 -26.35 5.29
N TRP A 164 -8.95 -25.41 4.45
CA TRP A 164 -9.86 -24.46 3.79
C TRP A 164 -10.73 -25.25 2.80
N ASP A 165 -11.94 -25.59 3.23
CA ASP A 165 -12.96 -26.21 2.39
C ASP A 165 -13.58 -25.14 1.48
N ASP A 166 -13.22 -25.17 0.20
CA ASP A 166 -13.61 -24.24 -0.87
C ASP A 166 -15.02 -24.59 -1.44
N SER A 167 -15.96 -25.00 -0.57
CA SER A 167 -17.20 -25.70 -0.97
C SER A 167 -18.50 -24.91 -0.83
N ASP A 168 -18.51 -23.64 -0.40
CA ASP A 168 -19.77 -22.93 -0.08
C ASP A 168 -19.90 -21.52 -0.72
N LEU A 169 -19.47 -21.35 -1.96
CA LEU A 169 -19.73 -20.14 -2.76
C LEU A 169 -20.64 -20.39 -3.98
N ASP A 170 -21.66 -21.23 -3.83
CA ASP A 170 -22.83 -21.26 -4.72
C ASP A 170 -24.03 -20.58 -4.03
N GLY A 171 -23.84 -19.30 -3.66
CA GLY A 171 -24.91 -18.43 -3.19
C GLY A 171 -25.58 -17.73 -4.37
N ASP A 172 -26.66 -18.33 -4.86
CA ASP A 172 -27.64 -17.77 -5.81
C ASP A 172 -28.15 -16.40 -5.31
N PHE A 173 -27.52 -15.31 -5.79
CA PHE A 173 -27.97 -13.95 -5.55
C PHE A 173 -29.00 -13.58 -6.62
N ASP A 174 -30.25 -14.01 -6.42
CA ASP A 174 -31.40 -13.58 -7.19
C ASP A 174 -31.66 -12.09 -6.94
N LEU A 175 -31.16 -11.25 -7.86
CA LEU A 175 -31.41 -9.81 -7.88
C LEU A 175 -32.84 -9.58 -8.35
N GLY A 176 -33.77 -9.64 -7.39
CA GLY A 176 -35.17 -9.31 -7.53
C GLY A 176 -35.40 -8.00 -8.28
N GLU A 177 -36.23 -8.15 -9.29
CA GLU A 177 -36.67 -7.24 -10.33
C GLU A 177 -37.23 -5.90 -9.82
N THR A 178 -36.97 -4.87 -10.61
CA THR A 178 -37.53 -3.52 -10.54
C THR A 178 -39.07 -3.52 -10.50
N LEU A 179 -39.65 -2.74 -9.58
CA LEU A 179 -40.67 -1.70 -9.82
C LEU A 179 -41.00 -0.94 -8.52
#